data_AF-A0A7K2ZGL2-F1
#
_entry.id   AF-A0A7K2ZGL2-F1
#
_cell.length_a   1.000
_cell.length_b   1.000
_cell.length_c   1.000
_cell.angle_alpha   90.00
_cell.angle_beta   90.00
_cell.angle_gamma   90.00
#
_symmetry.space_group_name_H-M   'P 1'
#
loop_
_entity.id
_entity.type
_entity.pdbx_description
1 polymer ?
#
loop_
_entity_poly.entity_id
_entity_poly.type
_entity_poly.pdbx_seq_one_letter_code
_entity_poly.pdbx_strand_id
1 'polypeptide(L)'
;MAPAIPPPPRPPQNTGAALELLVHGVGGATPQEMLGDPRTVRVTGDATAAVYRRTEDAHGEKHPERYRDEPVAEAYCWSGLTSGNGSRALWLLLLPFMVVNLAHWMRPTAAGRTRAVRLYGVAVRLVALSLTVLLTAAACEVALDLVAWQCAGTSACSERRSWLGFLSSTQGGWWSQPGRRLALAAVVPAALVGLLWYLSNRTWSAYESQSPLDVTDDDACDPDGTEEAHGPGAPDNADDPESARPVPPALSRPGFWYGRRLVSRLRAAHTAAGFLTVAAFVMGAATLHDRTVGGSVPPVFGLVIQGALVLCAVVVVWVVCRRGRSESVRDNRVDGALITYLPGSALTLLGLAVVHAAWSRPEWVSSGSLSGETAFRLLALGQGLLVVTMALVARSLYRRTPEPRTTLYGLGGPSVAMLACALGGVMTGGVAQRVADWLDGPGTPGMGRGSIIEGPPVLLSWQASVIPVLLLLLLVPVLFLTVRTARRARRMGPDIEAEYAPEPPDRARTRRIARIRATASLTDS
;
A
#
# COMPACT_ATOMS: atom_id res chain seq x y z
N MET A 1 50.69 -12.64 49.54
CA MET A 1 50.73 -12.58 48.06
C MET A 1 49.38 -13.07 47.55
N ALA A 2 48.54 -12.17 47.04
CA ALA A 2 47.30 -12.56 46.37
C ALA A 2 47.64 -13.06 44.94
N PRO A 3 47.03 -14.15 44.46
CA PRO A 3 47.27 -14.63 43.10
C PRO A 3 46.70 -13.63 42.09
N ALA A 4 47.47 -13.34 41.04
CA ALA A 4 47.07 -12.45 39.97
C ALA A 4 45.86 -13.03 39.22
N ILE A 5 44.82 -12.21 39.07
CA ILE A 5 43.64 -12.53 38.27
C ILE A 5 44.11 -12.61 36.80
N PRO A 6 43.85 -13.73 36.09
CA PRO A 6 44.21 -13.82 34.68
C PRO A 6 43.42 -12.78 33.87
N PRO A 7 44.04 -12.19 32.83
CA PRO A 7 43.36 -11.20 32.00
C PRO A 7 42.12 -11.82 31.35
N PRO A 8 41.05 -11.03 31.15
CA PRO A 8 39.85 -11.52 30.49
C PRO A 8 40.20 -12.09 29.10
N PRO A 9 39.58 -13.21 28.70
CA PRO A 9 39.80 -13.78 27.37
C PRO A 9 39.50 -12.70 26.32
N ARG A 10 40.43 -12.54 25.36
CA ARG A 10 40.22 -11.63 24.24
C ARG A 10 38.93 -12.04 23.52
N PRO A 11 38.06 -11.09 23.12
CA PRO A 11 36.90 -11.43 22.31
C PRO A 11 37.38 -12.21 21.07
N PRO A 12 36.59 -13.21 20.60
CA PRO A 12 36.97 -14.00 19.44
C PRO A 12 37.32 -13.06 18.30
N GLN A 13 38.53 -13.19 17.76
CA GLN A 13 38.95 -12.41 16.61
C GLN A 13 38.04 -12.79 15.45
N ASN A 14 37.18 -11.85 15.02
CA ASN A 14 36.42 -12.00 13.79
C ASN A 14 37.43 -12.24 12.67
N THR A 15 37.40 -13.43 12.08
CA THR A 15 38.33 -13.84 11.01
C THR A 15 37.99 -13.24 9.65
N GLY A 16 36.87 -12.51 9.55
CA GLY A 16 36.42 -11.80 8.35
C GLY A 16 36.62 -10.29 8.46
N ALA A 17 36.76 -9.62 7.31
CA ALA A 17 36.75 -8.16 7.23
C ALA A 17 35.43 -7.59 7.77
N ALA A 18 35.51 -6.58 8.64
CA ALA A 18 34.33 -5.83 9.05
C ALA A 18 33.79 -5.03 7.85
N LEU A 19 32.47 -4.90 7.72
CA LEU A 19 31.83 -4.11 6.68
C LEU A 19 31.16 -2.88 7.30
N GLU A 20 31.32 -1.72 6.68
CA GLU A 20 30.61 -0.48 7.02
C GLU A 20 29.61 -0.16 5.91
N LEU A 21 28.31 -0.18 6.21
CA LEU A 21 27.27 0.16 5.24
C LEU A 21 26.89 1.64 5.35
N LEU A 22 27.32 2.44 4.37
CA LEU A 22 26.92 3.83 4.19
C LEU A 22 25.57 3.87 3.47
N VAL A 23 24.59 4.56 4.05
CA VAL A 23 23.24 4.71 3.48
C VAL A 23 22.88 6.20 3.42
N HIS A 24 22.62 6.71 2.22
CA HIS A 24 22.20 8.10 2.07
C HIS A 24 20.73 8.32 2.49
N GLY A 25 20.40 9.52 2.95
CA GLY A 25 19.01 9.95 3.15
C GLY A 25 18.27 10.22 1.83
N VAL A 26 17.07 10.80 1.88
CA VAL A 26 16.18 11.01 0.69
C VAL A 26 16.79 11.96 -0.37
N GLY A 27 17.89 12.65 -0.06
CA GLY A 27 18.54 13.61 -0.96
C GLY A 27 19.24 12.99 -2.18
N GLY A 28 19.42 11.67 -2.21
CA GLY A 28 19.92 10.93 -3.38
C GLY A 28 21.40 11.16 -3.69
N ALA A 29 22.29 10.85 -2.74
CA ALA A 29 23.74 10.96 -2.94
C ALA A 29 24.24 9.88 -3.92
N THR A 30 25.28 10.23 -4.68
CA THR A 30 25.98 9.29 -5.57
C THR A 30 26.93 8.38 -4.79
N PRO A 31 27.29 7.19 -5.32
CA PRO A 31 28.26 6.33 -4.65
C PRO A 31 29.63 7.02 -4.52
N GLN A 32 30.00 7.88 -5.47
CA GLN A 32 31.25 8.65 -5.42
C GLN A 32 31.26 9.66 -4.27
N GLU A 33 30.16 10.35 -4.04
CA GLU A 33 30.02 11.30 -2.91
C GLU A 33 30.02 10.57 -1.57
N MET A 34 29.39 9.40 -1.48
CA MET A 34 29.34 8.60 -0.25
C MET A 34 30.68 7.98 0.10
N LEU A 35 31.40 7.44 -0.89
CA LEU A 35 32.69 6.77 -0.68
C LEU A 35 33.89 7.72 -0.76
N GLY A 36 33.67 8.99 -1.12
CA GLY A 36 34.76 9.96 -1.30
C GLY A 36 35.74 9.62 -2.43
N ASP A 37 35.38 8.71 -3.35
CA ASP A 37 36.24 8.22 -4.43
C ASP A 37 35.49 8.26 -5.78
N PRO A 38 36.06 8.86 -6.84
CA PRO A 38 35.44 8.84 -8.17
C PRO A 38 35.34 7.44 -8.81
N ARG A 39 36.19 6.49 -8.39
CA ARG A 39 36.33 5.14 -8.95
C ARG A 39 35.57 4.13 -8.09
N THR A 40 34.27 4.05 -8.31
CA THR A 40 33.40 3.09 -7.64
C THR A 40 33.01 1.95 -8.57
N VAL A 41 32.83 0.76 -7.99
CA VAL A 41 32.36 -0.43 -8.70
C VAL A 41 31.10 -0.96 -8.03
N ARG A 42 30.15 -1.40 -8.84
CA ARG A 42 28.93 -2.05 -8.34
C ARG A 42 29.25 -3.48 -7.94
N VAL A 43 29.03 -3.81 -6.67
CA VAL A 43 29.25 -5.15 -6.11
C VAL A 43 28.00 -6.01 -6.27
N THR A 44 26.82 -5.45 -5.99
CA THR A 44 25.53 -6.13 -6.14
C THR A 44 24.40 -5.15 -6.45
N GLY A 45 23.27 -5.67 -6.90
CA GLY A 45 22.09 -4.89 -7.31
C GLY A 45 22.11 -4.48 -8.79
N ASP A 46 21.34 -3.45 -9.12
CA ASP A 46 21.09 -3.04 -10.51
C ASP A 46 21.37 -1.53 -10.74
N ALA A 47 20.81 -0.95 -11.79
CA ALA A 47 20.96 0.48 -12.09
C ALA A 47 20.06 1.37 -11.22
N THR A 48 19.08 0.80 -10.53
CA THR A 48 18.07 1.49 -9.73
C THR A 48 18.46 1.54 -8.26
N ALA A 49 18.88 0.39 -7.70
CA ALA A 49 19.39 0.28 -6.35
C ALA A 49 20.52 -0.75 -6.29
N ALA A 50 21.65 -0.35 -5.71
CA ALA A 50 22.85 -1.17 -5.70
C ALA A 50 23.80 -0.83 -4.56
N VAL A 51 24.65 -1.80 -4.23
CA VAL A 51 25.77 -1.63 -3.30
C VAL A 51 27.04 -1.40 -4.12
N TYR A 52 27.76 -0.34 -3.77
CA TYR A 52 29.00 0.06 -4.41
C TYR A 52 30.15 0.01 -3.42
N ARG A 53 31.35 -0.32 -3.91
CA ARG A 53 32.62 -0.18 -3.18
C ARG A 53 33.57 0.69 -3.98
N ARG A 54 34.62 1.18 -3.32
CA ARG A 54 35.79 1.70 -4.03
C ARG A 54 36.40 0.58 -4.87
N THR A 55 36.99 0.92 -6.01
CA THR A 55 37.57 -0.09 -6.92
C THR A 55 38.66 -0.92 -6.22
N GLU A 56 39.43 -0.32 -5.30
CA GLU A 56 40.45 -1.01 -4.51
C GLU A 56 39.89 -2.01 -3.48
N ASP A 57 38.65 -1.80 -3.05
CA ASP A 57 37.97 -2.60 -2.02
C ASP A 57 37.06 -3.68 -2.62
N ALA A 58 37.02 -3.81 -3.96
CA ALA A 58 36.13 -4.71 -4.68
C ALA A 58 36.22 -6.17 -4.20
N HIS A 59 37.37 -6.58 -3.68
CA HIS A 59 37.64 -7.93 -3.19
C HIS A 59 38.08 -7.97 -1.72
N GLY A 60 37.65 -7.00 -0.90
CA GLY A 60 38.05 -6.91 0.51
C GLY A 60 37.80 -8.19 1.33
N GLU A 61 36.75 -8.95 1.01
CA GLU A 61 36.45 -10.25 1.62
C GLU A 61 37.48 -11.34 1.33
N LYS A 62 38.17 -11.28 0.19
CA LYS A 62 39.23 -12.22 -0.19
C LYS A 62 40.57 -11.89 0.47
N HIS A 63 40.68 -10.68 1.05
CA HIS A 63 41.89 -10.14 1.65
C HIS A 63 41.60 -9.54 3.04
N PRO A 64 41.03 -10.32 3.98
CA PRO A 64 40.66 -9.81 5.31
C PRO A 64 41.87 -9.29 6.10
N GLU A 65 43.09 -9.74 5.77
CA GLU A 65 44.35 -9.22 6.31
C GLU A 65 44.57 -7.72 6.07
N ARG A 66 44.02 -7.16 4.98
CA ARG A 66 44.15 -5.74 4.62
C ARG A 66 43.22 -4.84 5.42
N TYR A 67 42.17 -5.40 6.03
CA TYR A 67 41.07 -4.68 6.69
C TYR A 67 40.89 -5.12 8.15
N ARG A 68 42.00 -5.47 8.81
CA ARG A 68 41.98 -5.89 10.23
C ARG A 68 41.59 -4.75 11.18
N ASP A 69 42.05 -3.55 10.87
CA ASP A 69 41.91 -2.37 11.73
C ASP A 69 40.85 -1.36 11.21
N GLU A 70 40.35 -1.54 9.98
CA GLU A 70 39.37 -0.66 9.35
C GLU A 70 38.30 -1.46 8.60
N PRO A 71 37.01 -1.10 8.70
CA PRO A 71 35.96 -1.77 7.95
C PRO A 71 36.01 -1.41 6.45
N VAL A 72 35.56 -2.34 5.62
CA VAL A 72 35.35 -2.09 4.18
C VAL A 72 34.07 -1.28 4.02
N ALA A 73 34.20 -0.05 3.52
CA ALA A 73 33.05 0.83 3.28
C ALA A 73 32.26 0.43 2.03
N GLU A 74 30.95 0.29 2.19
CA GLU A 74 29.98 -0.01 1.15
C GLU A 74 28.93 1.09 1.07
N ALA A 75 28.76 1.69 -0.10
CA ALA A 75 27.68 2.65 -0.34
C ALA A 75 26.45 1.94 -0.89
N TYR A 76 25.37 1.89 -0.12
CA TYR A 76 24.06 1.51 -0.62
C TYR A 76 23.36 2.73 -1.23
N CYS A 77 23.32 2.75 -2.55
CA CYS A 77 22.65 3.79 -3.32
C CYS A 77 21.27 3.31 -3.74
N TRP A 78 20.24 3.98 -3.23
CA TRP A 78 18.82 3.66 -3.48
C TRP A 78 18.07 4.82 -4.14
N SER A 79 18.77 5.90 -4.49
CA SER A 79 18.20 7.11 -5.08
C SER A 79 17.33 6.80 -6.29
N GLY A 80 17.72 5.88 -7.17
CA GLY A 80 16.95 5.46 -8.34
C GLY A 80 15.55 4.88 -8.04
N LEU A 81 15.30 4.39 -6.81
CA LEU A 81 13.94 4.00 -6.37
C LEU A 81 13.01 5.21 -6.19
N THR A 82 13.58 6.39 -6.01
CA THR A 82 12.84 7.65 -5.80
C THR A 82 13.02 8.66 -6.93
N SER A 83 14.12 8.59 -7.69
CA SER A 83 14.44 9.43 -8.85
C SER A 83 14.27 8.66 -10.18
N GLY A 84 13.10 8.75 -10.84
CA GLY A 84 12.86 8.07 -12.12
C GLY A 84 11.58 8.48 -12.89
N ASN A 85 11.70 8.43 -14.24
CA ASN A 85 10.82 8.60 -15.42
C ASN A 85 9.33 9.03 -15.35
N GLY A 86 8.81 9.51 -16.51
CA GLY A 86 7.45 10.06 -16.73
C GLY A 86 6.26 9.15 -16.37
N SER A 87 6.48 7.88 -16.05
CA SER A 87 5.48 6.99 -15.43
C SER A 87 5.06 7.41 -14.02
N ARG A 88 5.68 8.44 -13.43
CA ARG A 88 5.25 9.09 -12.18
C ARG A 88 3.81 9.60 -12.19
N ALA A 89 3.23 9.92 -13.34
CA ALA A 89 1.81 10.30 -13.40
C ALA A 89 0.90 9.16 -12.89
N LEU A 90 1.25 7.89 -13.14
CA LEU A 90 0.52 6.74 -12.57
C LEU A 90 0.64 6.66 -11.04
N TRP A 91 1.64 7.28 -10.43
CA TRP A 91 1.79 7.27 -8.97
C TRP A 91 0.73 8.09 -8.27
N LEU A 92 0.18 9.12 -8.94
CA LEU A 92 -0.92 9.89 -8.37
C LEU A 92 -2.14 9.01 -8.12
N LEU A 93 -2.42 8.04 -9.00
CA LEU A 93 -3.48 7.04 -8.81
C LEU A 93 -3.24 6.17 -7.57
N LEU A 94 -1.98 5.87 -7.28
CA LEU A 94 -1.56 5.03 -6.17
C LEU A 94 -1.27 5.80 -4.88
N LEU A 95 -1.41 7.13 -4.88
CA LEU A 95 -1.09 7.99 -3.75
C LEU A 95 -1.79 7.57 -2.45
N PRO A 96 -3.10 7.22 -2.42
CA PRO A 96 -3.75 6.73 -1.21
C PRO A 96 -3.08 5.47 -0.64
N PHE A 97 -2.61 4.57 -1.50
CA PHE A 97 -1.91 3.34 -1.11
C PHE A 97 -0.51 3.62 -0.57
N MET A 98 0.20 4.58 -1.17
CA MET A 98 1.50 5.02 -0.68
C MET A 98 1.37 5.62 0.73
N VAL A 99 0.34 6.46 0.95
CA VAL A 99 0.10 7.10 2.24
C VAL A 99 -0.29 6.07 3.30
N VAL A 100 -1.24 5.15 3.03
CA VAL A 100 -1.63 4.14 4.03
C VAL A 100 -0.49 3.21 4.42
N ASN A 101 0.46 2.95 3.50
CA ASN A 101 1.63 2.12 3.80
C ASN A 101 2.49 2.70 4.92
N LEU A 102 2.56 4.04 5.04
CA LEU A 102 3.26 4.71 6.14
C LEU A 102 2.60 4.47 7.50
N ALA A 103 1.28 4.28 7.54
CA ALA A 103 0.54 4.09 8.79
C ALA A 103 1.02 2.85 9.58
N HIS A 104 1.50 1.81 8.90
CA HIS A 104 2.07 0.63 9.57
C HIS A 104 3.30 0.97 10.41
N TRP A 105 4.19 1.80 9.86
CA TRP A 105 5.46 2.18 10.46
C TRP A 105 5.30 3.25 11.55
N MET A 106 4.21 4.01 11.50
CA MET A 106 3.88 5.02 12.51
C MET A 106 3.12 4.45 13.73
N ARG A 107 3.06 3.12 13.87
CA ARG A 107 2.50 2.46 15.05
C ARG A 107 3.37 2.77 16.28
N PRO A 108 2.77 3.10 17.45
CA PRO A 108 3.52 3.25 18.70
C PRO A 108 4.31 2.00 19.07
N THR A 109 5.43 2.19 19.77
CA THR A 109 6.19 1.10 20.37
C THR A 109 5.35 0.34 21.40
N ALA A 110 5.61 -0.96 21.50
CA ALA A 110 4.79 -1.88 22.29
C ALA A 110 5.66 -2.95 22.94
N ALA A 111 5.66 -3.00 24.28
CA ALA A 111 6.25 -4.10 25.04
C ALA A 111 5.14 -5.09 25.48
N GLY A 112 5.31 -6.38 25.20
CA GLY A 112 4.42 -7.45 25.72
C GLY A 112 2.95 -7.42 25.25
N ARG A 113 2.62 -6.72 24.15
CA ARG A 113 1.22 -6.52 23.68
C ARG A 113 0.95 -7.06 22.28
N THR A 114 1.27 -8.33 22.06
CA THR A 114 1.13 -9.03 20.76
C THR A 114 -0.26 -8.89 20.13
N ARG A 115 -1.34 -9.00 20.92
CA ARG A 115 -2.73 -8.88 20.42
C ARG A 115 -3.06 -7.49 19.89
N ALA A 116 -2.65 -6.42 20.59
CA ALA A 116 -2.93 -5.04 20.18
C ALA A 116 -2.11 -4.66 18.93
N VAL A 117 -0.84 -5.06 18.87
CA VAL A 117 0.00 -4.90 17.68
C VAL A 117 -0.61 -5.64 16.48
N ARG A 118 -1.11 -6.86 16.69
CA ARG A 118 -1.80 -7.63 15.65
C ARG A 118 -3.08 -6.94 15.18
N LEU A 119 -3.92 -6.47 16.11
CA LEU A 119 -5.16 -5.76 15.77
C LEU A 119 -4.87 -4.50 14.95
N TYR A 120 -3.87 -3.71 15.35
CA TYR A 120 -3.42 -2.55 14.59
C TYR A 120 -2.99 -2.93 13.17
N GLY A 121 -2.15 -3.96 13.04
CA GLY A 121 -1.70 -4.46 11.73
C GLY A 121 -2.82 -5.03 10.86
N VAL A 122 -3.85 -5.66 11.44
CA VAL A 122 -5.06 -6.08 10.72
C VAL A 122 -5.83 -4.85 10.24
N ALA A 123 -6.06 -3.86 11.11
CA ALA A 123 -6.81 -2.66 10.75
C ALA A 123 -6.15 -1.89 9.59
N VAL A 124 -4.82 -1.70 9.62
CA VAL A 124 -4.08 -1.07 8.49
C VAL A 124 -4.28 -1.83 7.19
N ARG A 125 -4.20 -3.17 7.21
CA ARG A 125 -4.41 -4.01 6.03
C ARG A 125 -5.85 -3.94 5.51
N LEU A 126 -6.85 -3.87 6.39
CA LEU A 126 -8.25 -3.68 6.02
C LEU A 126 -8.50 -2.29 5.45
N VAL A 127 -7.85 -1.23 5.95
CA VAL A 127 -7.90 0.10 5.34
C VAL A 127 -7.35 0.04 3.92
N ALA A 128 -6.18 -0.59 3.72
CA ALA A 128 -5.59 -0.75 2.38
C ALA A 128 -6.50 -1.55 1.43
N LEU A 129 -7.13 -2.62 1.92
CA LEU A 129 -8.11 -3.39 1.15
C LEU A 129 -9.32 -2.53 0.78
N SER A 130 -9.83 -1.73 1.71
CA SER A 130 -10.96 -0.82 1.47
C SER A 130 -10.65 0.22 0.39
N LEU A 131 -9.39 0.70 0.30
CA LEU A 131 -8.95 1.61 -0.76
C LEU A 131 -8.94 0.93 -2.14
N THR A 132 -8.68 -0.38 -2.19
CA THR A 132 -8.76 -1.17 -3.44
C THR A 132 -10.20 -1.31 -3.91
N VAL A 133 -11.10 -1.60 -2.97
CA VAL A 133 -12.55 -1.64 -3.23
C VAL A 133 -13.03 -0.26 -3.67
N LEU A 134 -12.61 0.82 -3.00
CA LEU A 134 -12.97 2.19 -3.35
C LEU A 134 -12.51 2.57 -4.76
N LEU A 135 -11.24 2.32 -5.08
CA LEU A 135 -10.69 2.61 -6.41
C LEU A 135 -11.43 1.82 -7.51
N THR A 136 -11.71 0.55 -7.27
CA THR A 136 -12.40 -0.30 -8.25
C THR A 136 -13.86 0.10 -8.39
N ALA A 137 -14.53 0.39 -7.27
CA ALA A 137 -15.89 0.90 -7.26
C ALA A 137 -16.00 2.25 -7.96
N ALA A 138 -14.99 3.13 -7.85
CA ALA A 138 -14.92 4.38 -8.61
C ALA A 138 -14.88 4.15 -10.13
N ALA A 139 -14.07 3.18 -10.58
CA ALA A 139 -14.02 2.81 -11.98
C ALA A 139 -15.34 2.18 -12.45
N CYS A 140 -15.99 1.39 -11.59
CA CYS A 140 -17.33 0.86 -11.84
C CYS A 140 -18.37 1.97 -11.96
N GLU A 141 -18.38 2.92 -11.04
CA GLU A 141 -19.25 4.09 -11.04
C GLU A 141 -19.16 4.85 -12.38
N VAL A 142 -17.93 5.14 -12.82
CA VAL A 142 -17.72 5.84 -14.09
C VAL A 142 -18.17 5.01 -15.30
N ALA A 143 -17.73 3.76 -15.40
CA ALA A 143 -17.93 2.95 -16.61
C ALA A 143 -19.33 2.32 -16.66
N LEU A 144 -19.76 1.68 -15.57
CA LEU A 144 -21.01 0.93 -15.49
C LEU A 144 -22.20 1.86 -15.23
N ASP A 145 -22.11 2.77 -14.26
CA ASP A 145 -23.24 3.64 -13.94
C ASP A 145 -23.33 4.84 -14.90
N LEU A 146 -22.40 5.78 -14.84
CA LEU A 146 -22.51 7.04 -15.59
C LEU A 146 -22.56 6.83 -17.11
N VAL A 147 -21.66 6.01 -17.66
CA VAL A 147 -21.55 5.80 -19.11
C VAL A 147 -22.57 4.79 -19.62
N ALA A 148 -22.56 3.56 -19.08
CA ALA A 148 -23.34 2.46 -19.65
C ALA A 148 -24.79 2.40 -19.17
N TRP A 149 -25.07 2.76 -17.91
CA TRP A 149 -26.42 2.73 -17.36
C TRP A 149 -27.18 4.03 -17.66
N GLN A 150 -26.63 5.17 -17.25
CA GLN A 150 -27.29 6.47 -17.37
C GLN A 150 -27.17 7.05 -18.79
N CYS A 151 -25.96 7.39 -19.27
CA CYS A 151 -25.83 8.10 -20.55
C CYS A 151 -26.26 7.28 -21.77
N ALA A 152 -25.85 6.00 -21.85
CA ALA A 152 -26.32 5.12 -22.94
C ALA A 152 -27.81 4.73 -22.81
N GLY A 153 -28.37 4.81 -21.59
CA GLY A 153 -29.80 4.61 -21.34
C GLY A 153 -30.68 5.80 -21.74
N THR A 154 -30.11 7.01 -21.73
CA THR A 154 -30.82 8.26 -22.03
C THR A 154 -30.54 8.72 -23.47
N SER A 155 -31.59 8.82 -24.31
CA SER A 155 -31.48 9.25 -25.71
C SER A 155 -30.76 10.58 -25.86
N ALA A 156 -31.17 11.60 -25.10
CA ALA A 156 -30.57 12.94 -25.15
C ALA A 156 -29.06 12.97 -24.80
N CYS A 157 -28.55 12.02 -24.00
CA CYS A 157 -27.11 11.92 -23.72
C CYS A 157 -26.40 11.16 -24.84
N SER A 158 -26.90 9.98 -25.22
CA SER A 158 -26.30 9.14 -26.25
C SER A 158 -26.27 9.79 -27.63
N GLU A 159 -27.27 10.59 -28.02
CA GLU A 159 -27.30 11.34 -29.28
C GLU A 159 -26.18 12.38 -29.38
N ARG A 160 -25.83 13.02 -28.27
CA ARG A 160 -24.69 13.97 -28.19
C ARG A 160 -23.33 13.27 -28.21
N ARG A 161 -23.32 11.95 -28.07
CA ARG A 161 -22.12 11.10 -27.93
C ARG A 161 -22.20 9.97 -28.94
N SER A 162 -21.98 10.29 -30.22
CA SER A 162 -22.11 9.35 -31.34
C SER A 162 -21.36 8.01 -31.17
N TRP A 163 -20.23 8.00 -30.44
CA TRP A 163 -19.48 6.79 -30.10
C TRP A 163 -20.24 5.81 -29.17
N LEU A 164 -21.27 6.27 -28.46
CA LEU A 164 -22.20 5.44 -27.67
C LEU A 164 -23.40 4.95 -28.47
N GLY A 165 -23.54 5.33 -29.74
CA GLY A 165 -24.72 5.03 -30.55
C GLY A 165 -25.07 3.53 -30.58
N PHE A 166 -24.08 2.64 -30.68
CA PHE A 166 -24.33 1.20 -30.68
C PHE A 166 -24.83 0.64 -29.33
N LEU A 167 -24.60 1.35 -28.23
CA LEU A 167 -25.12 1.03 -26.89
C LEU A 167 -26.46 1.72 -26.60
N SER A 168 -26.87 2.68 -27.43
CA SER A 168 -28.04 3.50 -27.17
C SER A 168 -29.31 2.66 -27.06
N SER A 169 -30.13 2.99 -26.07
CA SER A 169 -31.45 2.37 -25.86
C SER A 169 -32.39 2.55 -27.06
N THR A 170 -32.23 3.62 -27.85
CA THR A 170 -33.13 3.95 -28.98
C THR A 170 -32.85 3.17 -30.27
N GLN A 171 -31.64 2.62 -30.42
CA GLN A 171 -31.23 1.90 -31.63
C GLN A 171 -31.79 0.47 -31.69
N GLY A 172 -32.28 -0.08 -30.57
CA GLY A 172 -32.87 -1.43 -30.54
C GLY A 172 -31.92 -2.59 -30.88
N GLY A 173 -30.61 -2.35 -31.01
CA GLY A 173 -29.61 -3.35 -31.38
C GLY A 173 -29.26 -4.33 -30.26
N TRP A 174 -28.43 -5.33 -30.56
CA TRP A 174 -28.01 -6.35 -29.57
C TRP A 174 -27.46 -5.76 -28.27
N TRP A 175 -26.71 -4.67 -28.36
CA TRP A 175 -26.05 -4.03 -27.21
C TRP A 175 -26.91 -2.99 -26.49
N SER A 176 -28.16 -2.75 -26.92
CA SER A 176 -29.05 -1.77 -26.29
C SER A 176 -29.61 -2.22 -24.93
N GLN A 177 -29.62 -3.53 -24.65
CA GLN A 177 -30.11 -4.07 -23.39
C GLN A 177 -29.18 -3.71 -22.22
N PRO A 178 -29.71 -3.23 -21.06
CA PRO A 178 -28.89 -2.77 -19.94
C PRO A 178 -27.83 -3.78 -19.49
N GLY A 179 -28.21 -5.05 -19.35
CA GLY A 179 -27.29 -6.11 -18.93
C GLY A 179 -26.09 -6.32 -19.86
N ARG A 180 -26.28 -6.15 -21.17
CA ARG A 180 -25.21 -6.27 -22.17
C ARG A 180 -24.32 -5.03 -22.21
N ARG A 181 -24.88 -3.85 -21.98
CA ARG A 181 -24.10 -2.61 -21.78
C ARG A 181 -23.19 -2.74 -20.56
N LEU A 182 -23.73 -3.23 -19.44
CA LEU A 182 -22.95 -3.46 -18.22
C LEU A 182 -21.85 -4.51 -18.44
N ALA A 183 -22.16 -5.61 -19.13
CA ALA A 183 -21.19 -6.63 -19.50
C ALA A 183 -20.00 -6.07 -20.30
N LEU A 184 -20.27 -5.21 -21.29
CA LEU A 184 -19.22 -4.55 -22.08
C LEU A 184 -18.44 -3.53 -21.24
N ALA A 185 -19.13 -2.70 -20.47
CA ALA A 185 -18.51 -1.67 -19.65
C ALA A 185 -17.62 -2.23 -18.54
N ALA A 186 -17.93 -3.43 -18.03
CA ALA A 186 -17.12 -4.13 -17.03
C ALA A 186 -15.67 -4.41 -17.48
N VAL A 187 -15.40 -4.40 -18.79
CA VAL A 187 -14.04 -4.53 -19.34
C VAL A 187 -13.12 -3.43 -18.82
N VAL A 188 -13.62 -2.20 -18.65
CA VAL A 188 -12.80 -1.05 -18.20
C VAL A 188 -12.26 -1.25 -16.77
N PRO A 189 -13.10 -1.45 -15.73
CA PRO A 189 -12.59 -1.68 -14.39
C PRO A 189 -11.85 -3.04 -14.26
N ALA A 190 -12.24 -4.07 -15.02
CA ALA A 190 -11.51 -5.34 -15.04
C ALA A 190 -10.09 -5.17 -15.63
N ALA A 191 -9.94 -4.39 -16.70
CA ALA A 191 -8.65 -4.08 -17.29
C ALA A 191 -7.78 -3.24 -16.34
N LEU A 192 -8.38 -2.29 -15.59
CA LEU A 192 -7.67 -1.55 -14.54
C LEU A 192 -7.10 -2.50 -13.47
N VAL A 193 -7.92 -3.43 -12.96
CA VAL A 193 -7.48 -4.43 -11.97
C VAL A 193 -6.39 -5.34 -12.55
N GLY A 194 -6.56 -5.80 -13.80
CA GLY A 194 -5.58 -6.61 -14.51
C GLY A 194 -4.25 -5.88 -14.74
N LEU A 195 -4.29 -4.60 -15.10
CA LEU A 195 -3.11 -3.75 -15.27
C LEU A 195 -2.37 -3.57 -13.94
N LEU A 196 -3.08 -3.28 -12.84
CA LEU A 196 -2.49 -3.15 -11.51
C LEU A 196 -1.86 -4.46 -11.03
N TRP A 197 -2.52 -5.60 -11.29
CA TRP A 197 -1.95 -6.93 -11.04
C TRP A 197 -0.67 -7.16 -11.84
N TYR A 198 -0.69 -6.87 -13.14
CA TYR A 198 0.46 -7.02 -14.02
C TYR A 198 1.66 -6.17 -13.55
N LEU A 199 1.41 -4.87 -13.29
CA LEU A 199 2.44 -3.95 -12.81
C LEU A 199 3.00 -4.40 -11.46
N SER A 200 2.14 -4.81 -10.53
CA SER A 200 2.55 -5.31 -9.21
C SER A 200 3.37 -6.59 -9.31
N ASN A 201 3.01 -7.51 -10.21
CA ASN A 201 3.77 -8.74 -10.42
C ASN A 201 5.14 -8.47 -11.04
N ARG A 202 5.20 -7.57 -12.03
CA ARG A 202 6.44 -7.20 -12.72
C ARG A 202 7.44 -6.51 -11.80
N THR A 203 7.00 -5.50 -11.04
CA THR A 203 7.89 -4.77 -10.11
C THR A 203 8.39 -5.69 -9.00
N TRP A 204 7.52 -6.52 -8.45
CA TRP A 204 7.88 -7.41 -7.35
C TRP A 204 8.84 -8.52 -7.78
N SER A 205 8.64 -9.12 -8.97
CA SER A 205 9.56 -10.13 -9.50
C SER A 205 10.98 -9.60 -9.70
N ALA A 206 11.12 -8.30 -9.96
CA ALA A 206 12.42 -7.66 -10.15
C ALA A 206 13.20 -7.50 -8.83
N TYR A 207 12.53 -7.15 -7.74
CA TYR A 207 13.19 -6.83 -6.46
C TYR A 207 13.29 -8.00 -5.47
N GLU A 208 12.37 -8.97 -5.51
CA GLU A 208 12.24 -10.01 -4.47
C GLU A 208 12.56 -11.44 -4.99
N SER A 209 13.23 -11.54 -6.14
CA SER A 209 13.67 -12.83 -6.71
C SER A 209 14.98 -13.34 -6.11
N GLN A 210 15.68 -12.53 -5.30
CA GLN A 210 16.90 -12.93 -4.61
C GLN A 210 16.58 -13.95 -3.51
N SER A 211 17.14 -15.15 -3.63
CA SER A 211 17.09 -16.15 -2.55
C SER A 211 18.12 -15.79 -1.49
N PRO A 212 17.75 -15.73 -0.19
CA PRO A 212 18.72 -15.62 0.89
C PRO A 212 19.71 -16.78 0.82
N LEU A 213 20.97 -16.53 1.21
CA LEU A 213 21.98 -17.59 1.31
C LEU A 213 21.42 -18.72 2.17
N ASP A 214 21.46 -19.95 1.65
CA ASP A 214 21.18 -21.14 2.44
C ASP A 214 22.28 -21.23 3.49
N VAL A 215 21.96 -20.86 4.74
CA VAL A 215 22.77 -21.26 5.87
C VAL A 215 22.64 -22.78 5.90
N THR A 216 23.75 -23.48 5.67
CA THR A 216 23.83 -24.92 5.87
C THR A 216 23.37 -25.23 7.28
N ASP A 217 22.19 -25.84 7.40
CA ASP A 217 21.65 -26.38 8.64
C ASP A 217 22.57 -27.53 9.12
N ASP A 218 23.63 -27.21 9.86
CA ASP A 218 24.41 -28.22 10.59
C ASP A 218 23.75 -28.63 11.91
N ASP A 219 22.64 -27.98 12.33
CA ASP A 219 21.91 -28.30 13.56
C ASP A 219 20.48 -28.85 13.33
N ALA A 220 20.14 -29.26 12.09
CA ALA A 220 18.85 -29.92 11.81
C ALA A 220 18.89 -31.42 12.14
N CYS A 221 19.09 -31.75 13.42
CA CYS A 221 18.81 -33.06 13.99
C CYS A 221 18.31 -32.91 15.44
N ASP A 222 17.10 -32.38 15.59
CA ASP A 222 16.25 -32.76 16.73
C ASP A 222 14.87 -33.18 16.18
N PRO A 223 14.59 -34.50 16.10
CA PRO A 223 13.34 -35.01 15.54
C PRO A 223 12.14 -34.84 16.50
N ASP A 224 12.40 -34.53 17.77
CA ASP A 224 11.36 -34.25 18.77
C ASP A 224 11.24 -32.75 18.95
N GLY A 225 10.40 -32.13 18.10
CA GLY A 225 9.99 -30.74 18.27
C GLY A 225 9.21 -30.56 19.57
N THR A 226 9.91 -30.39 20.69
CA THR A 226 9.32 -29.83 21.91
C THR A 226 8.95 -28.39 21.62
N GLU A 227 7.67 -28.17 21.46
CA GLU A 227 7.02 -26.88 21.52
C GLU A 227 7.59 -26.08 22.69
N GLU A 228 8.35 -25.00 22.43
CA GLU A 228 8.43 -23.88 23.37
C GLU A 228 7.08 -23.14 23.35
N ALA A 229 6.05 -23.85 23.80
CA ALA A 229 4.87 -23.28 24.37
C ALA A 229 5.28 -22.77 25.76
N HIS A 230 5.50 -21.46 25.89
CA HIS A 230 5.30 -20.80 27.18
C HIS A 230 3.81 -20.91 27.54
N GLY A 231 3.43 -22.07 28.07
CA GLY A 231 2.14 -22.32 28.71
C GLY A 231 2.04 -21.52 30.02
N PRO A 232 0.82 -21.18 30.47
CA PRO A 232 0.62 -20.52 31.74
C PRO A 232 0.86 -21.53 32.87
N GLY A 233 2.08 -21.60 33.42
CA GLY A 233 2.38 -22.46 34.57
C GLY A 233 3.82 -22.94 34.75
N ALA A 234 4.83 -22.39 34.06
CA ALA A 234 6.23 -22.71 34.37
C ALA A 234 6.68 -21.98 35.65
N PRO A 235 7.34 -22.65 36.61
CA PRO A 235 7.81 -22.00 37.83
C PRO A 235 8.87 -20.94 37.52
N ASP A 236 8.71 -19.75 38.10
CA ASP A 236 9.71 -18.68 38.14
C ASP A 236 10.93 -19.15 38.94
N ASN A 237 11.83 -19.91 38.32
CA ASN A 237 13.16 -20.11 38.86
C ASN A 237 14.06 -18.99 38.30
N ALA A 238 14.06 -17.86 39.01
CA ALA A 238 14.79 -16.64 38.65
C ALA A 238 16.31 -16.71 38.91
N ASP A 239 16.86 -17.88 39.24
CA ASP A 239 18.24 -18.00 39.74
C ASP A 239 19.17 -18.87 38.88
N ASP A 240 18.84 -19.13 37.61
CA ASP A 240 19.78 -19.80 36.69
C ASP A 240 20.48 -18.79 35.74
N PRO A 241 21.77 -18.49 35.94
CA PRO A 241 22.51 -17.49 35.16
C PRO A 241 22.83 -17.94 33.72
N GLU A 242 22.40 -19.14 33.32
CA GLU A 242 22.66 -19.73 32.00
C GLU A 242 21.53 -19.47 30.96
N SER A 243 20.43 -18.84 31.36
CA SER A 243 19.29 -18.54 30.47
C SER A 243 19.43 -17.26 29.62
N ALA A 244 20.51 -16.50 29.79
CA ALA A 244 20.78 -15.30 29.00
C ALA A 244 21.44 -15.62 27.64
N ARG A 245 20.88 -16.54 26.86
CA ARG A 245 21.30 -16.67 25.45
C ARG A 245 20.90 -15.38 24.72
N PRO A 246 21.85 -14.63 24.14
CA PRO A 246 21.52 -13.40 23.43
C PRO A 246 20.57 -13.74 22.27
N VAL A 247 19.37 -13.16 22.31
CA VAL A 247 18.39 -13.30 21.23
C VAL A 247 19.08 -12.87 19.93
N PRO A 248 19.22 -13.76 18.93
CA PRO A 248 19.91 -13.43 17.70
C PRO A 248 19.29 -12.17 17.07
N PRO A 249 20.10 -11.23 16.55
CA PRO A 249 19.60 -10.04 15.86
C PRO A 249 18.54 -10.42 14.83
N ALA A 250 17.51 -9.59 14.64
CA ALA A 250 16.41 -9.94 13.74
C ALA A 250 16.89 -10.29 12.30
N LEU A 251 18.00 -9.68 11.85
CA LEU A 251 18.65 -9.93 10.56
C LEU A 251 19.21 -11.35 10.38
N SER A 252 19.57 -12.05 11.48
CA SER A 252 20.13 -13.40 11.41
C SER A 252 19.06 -14.50 11.42
N ARG A 253 17.78 -14.14 11.62
CA ARG A 253 16.69 -15.12 11.61
C ARG A 253 16.42 -15.55 10.16
N PRO A 254 16.36 -16.86 9.85
CA PRO A 254 16.13 -17.34 8.49
C PRO A 254 14.89 -16.71 7.85
N GLY A 255 13.77 -16.62 8.59
CA GLY A 255 12.52 -16.00 8.13
C GLY A 255 12.58 -14.48 7.89
N PHE A 256 13.67 -13.80 8.28
CA PHE A 256 13.81 -12.36 8.09
C PHE A 256 13.79 -11.96 6.63
N TRP A 257 14.53 -12.70 5.81
CA TRP A 257 14.73 -12.43 4.39
C TRP A 257 13.67 -13.07 3.48
N TYR A 258 12.72 -13.84 4.03
CA TYR A 258 11.62 -14.46 3.26
C TYR A 258 10.31 -13.66 3.35
N GLY A 259 10.36 -12.33 3.10
CA GLY A 259 9.20 -11.42 3.11
C GLY A 259 8.24 -11.60 1.92
N ARG A 260 8.78 -12.09 0.80
CA ARG A 260 8.13 -12.49 -0.45
C ARG A 260 6.67 -12.97 -0.35
N ARG A 261 6.39 -13.91 0.55
CA ARG A 261 5.09 -14.61 0.55
C ARG A 261 3.93 -13.78 1.09
N LEU A 262 4.21 -12.91 2.05
CA LEU A 262 3.18 -12.01 2.59
C LEU A 262 2.70 -11.04 1.50
N VAL A 263 3.64 -10.49 0.74
CA VAL A 263 3.35 -9.56 -0.36
C VAL A 263 2.58 -10.26 -1.47
N SER A 264 3.00 -11.46 -1.90
CA SER A 264 2.28 -12.22 -2.94
C SER A 264 0.87 -12.60 -2.53
N ARG A 265 0.66 -12.97 -1.25
CA ARG A 265 -0.66 -13.31 -0.72
C ARG A 265 -1.58 -12.09 -0.64
N LEU A 266 -1.07 -10.95 -0.14
CA LEU A 266 -1.84 -9.72 -0.11
C LEU A 266 -2.16 -9.24 -1.54
N ARG A 267 -1.21 -9.32 -2.48
CA ARG A 267 -1.47 -9.04 -3.89
C ARG A 267 -2.62 -9.88 -4.43
N ALA A 268 -2.60 -11.19 -4.22
CA ALA A 268 -3.68 -12.08 -4.65
C ALA A 268 -5.04 -11.68 -4.06
N ALA A 269 -5.09 -11.36 -2.75
CA ALA A 269 -6.31 -10.90 -2.09
C ALA A 269 -6.82 -9.56 -2.65
N HIS A 270 -5.95 -8.59 -2.90
CA HIS A 270 -6.32 -7.30 -3.48
C HIS A 270 -6.80 -7.43 -4.94
N THR A 271 -6.13 -8.25 -5.76
CA THR A 271 -6.58 -8.54 -7.13
C THR A 271 -7.95 -9.21 -7.13
N ALA A 272 -8.16 -10.20 -6.26
CA ALA A 272 -9.47 -10.85 -6.12
C ALA A 272 -10.54 -9.87 -5.65
N ALA A 273 -10.25 -9.00 -4.66
CA ALA A 273 -11.17 -7.96 -4.21
C ALA A 273 -11.59 -7.02 -5.35
N GLY A 274 -10.66 -6.64 -6.22
CA GLY A 274 -10.93 -5.86 -7.43
C GLY A 274 -11.94 -6.56 -8.34
N PHE A 275 -11.66 -7.79 -8.79
CA PHE A 275 -12.59 -8.54 -9.66
C PHE A 275 -13.96 -8.79 -9.00
N LEU A 276 -13.98 -9.11 -7.71
CA LEU A 276 -15.24 -9.28 -6.96
C LEU A 276 -16.05 -7.97 -6.88
N THR A 277 -15.39 -6.82 -6.77
CA THR A 277 -16.07 -5.51 -6.77
C THR A 277 -16.75 -5.27 -8.11
N VAL A 278 -16.07 -5.54 -9.24
CA VAL A 278 -16.67 -5.43 -10.57
C VAL A 278 -17.86 -6.39 -10.72
N ALA A 279 -17.67 -7.65 -10.32
CA ALA A 279 -18.70 -8.68 -10.40
C ALA A 279 -19.94 -8.32 -9.57
N ALA A 280 -19.76 -7.72 -8.39
CA ALA A 280 -20.85 -7.29 -7.52
C ALA A 280 -21.68 -6.16 -8.15
N PHE A 281 -21.06 -5.17 -8.80
CA PHE A 281 -21.79 -4.11 -9.50
C PHE A 281 -22.61 -4.66 -10.68
N VAL A 282 -22.00 -5.53 -11.50
CA VAL A 282 -22.67 -6.15 -12.65
C VAL A 282 -23.84 -7.04 -12.19
N MET A 283 -23.62 -7.90 -11.18
CA MET A 283 -24.66 -8.79 -10.65
C MET A 283 -25.76 -8.05 -9.91
N GLY A 284 -25.42 -7.00 -9.15
CA GLY A 284 -26.38 -6.24 -8.36
C GLY A 284 -27.54 -5.72 -9.21
N ALA A 285 -27.22 -5.17 -10.39
CA ALA A 285 -28.21 -4.66 -11.34
C ALA A 285 -29.15 -5.76 -11.85
N ALA A 286 -28.59 -6.86 -12.37
CA ALA A 286 -29.35 -7.95 -12.99
C ALA A 286 -30.23 -8.68 -11.97
N THR A 287 -29.68 -8.98 -10.80
CA THR A 287 -30.41 -9.71 -9.76
C THR A 287 -31.50 -8.89 -9.08
N LEU A 288 -31.32 -7.57 -8.96
CA LEU A 288 -32.39 -6.69 -8.47
C LEU A 288 -33.57 -6.70 -9.44
N HIS A 289 -33.31 -6.60 -10.74
CA HIS A 289 -34.35 -6.66 -11.77
C HIS A 289 -35.04 -8.03 -11.81
N ASP A 290 -34.28 -9.14 -11.77
CA ASP A 290 -34.84 -10.49 -11.83
C ASP A 290 -35.76 -10.80 -10.62
N ARG A 291 -35.51 -10.18 -9.46
CA ARG A 291 -36.35 -10.31 -8.25
C ARG A 291 -37.65 -9.52 -8.30
N THR A 292 -37.68 -8.36 -8.97
CA THR A 292 -38.84 -7.46 -8.95
C THR A 292 -39.89 -7.85 -10.00
N VAL A 293 -39.46 -8.31 -11.17
CA VAL A 293 -40.36 -8.54 -12.32
C VAL A 293 -40.61 -10.03 -12.59
N GLY A 294 -39.81 -10.93 -11.99
CA GLY A 294 -39.82 -12.36 -12.34
C GLY A 294 -39.11 -12.56 -13.68
N GLY A 295 -37.79 -12.73 -13.63
CA GLY A 295 -36.94 -12.72 -14.82
C GLY A 295 -36.99 -13.98 -15.69
N SER A 296 -36.51 -13.86 -16.92
CA SER A 296 -36.31 -14.97 -17.89
C SER A 296 -35.24 -15.99 -17.44
N VAL A 297 -34.45 -15.65 -16.41
CA VAL A 297 -33.39 -16.49 -15.85
C VAL A 297 -33.87 -17.04 -14.50
N PRO A 298 -33.76 -18.35 -14.24
CA PRO A 298 -34.14 -18.91 -12.95
C PRO A 298 -33.41 -18.21 -11.78
N PRO A 299 -34.12 -17.79 -10.72
CA PRO A 299 -33.55 -16.99 -9.63
C PRO A 299 -32.45 -17.74 -8.87
N VAL A 300 -32.44 -19.07 -8.92
CA VAL A 300 -31.41 -19.92 -8.32
C VAL A 300 -30.01 -19.61 -8.85
N PHE A 301 -29.87 -19.28 -10.15
CA PHE A 301 -28.56 -18.97 -10.72
C PHE A 301 -28.00 -17.67 -10.16
N GLY A 302 -28.84 -16.62 -10.08
CA GLY A 302 -28.46 -15.36 -9.46
C GLY A 302 -28.07 -15.52 -7.99
N LEU A 303 -28.83 -16.34 -7.23
CA LEU A 303 -28.53 -16.64 -5.83
C LEU A 303 -27.22 -17.42 -5.66
N VAL A 304 -26.96 -18.43 -6.48
CA VAL A 304 -25.71 -19.21 -6.44
C VAL A 304 -24.50 -18.34 -6.74
N ILE A 305 -24.56 -17.50 -7.78
CA ILE A 305 -23.47 -16.58 -8.12
C ILE A 305 -23.24 -15.57 -6.99
N GLN A 306 -24.31 -14.96 -6.45
CA GLN A 306 -24.17 -14.06 -5.29
C GLN A 306 -23.58 -14.74 -4.06
N GLY A 307 -24.04 -15.95 -3.73
CA GLY A 307 -23.50 -16.73 -2.63
C GLY A 307 -22.00 -17.03 -2.82
N ALA A 308 -21.60 -17.39 -4.04
CA ALA A 308 -20.19 -17.62 -4.37
C ALA A 308 -19.35 -16.33 -4.31
N LEU A 309 -19.88 -15.18 -4.73
CA LEU A 309 -19.22 -13.88 -4.58
C LEU A 309 -19.02 -13.53 -3.10
N VAL A 310 -20.03 -13.70 -2.26
CA VAL A 310 -19.95 -13.45 -0.81
C VAL A 310 -18.93 -14.39 -0.15
N LEU A 311 -18.97 -15.69 -0.47
CA LEU A 311 -18.02 -16.67 0.03
C LEU A 311 -16.58 -16.30 -0.36
N CYS A 312 -16.35 -15.95 -1.62
CA CYS A 312 -15.03 -15.53 -2.10
C CYS A 312 -14.57 -14.24 -1.42
N ALA A 313 -15.47 -13.28 -1.17
CA ALA A 313 -15.16 -12.05 -0.43
C ALA A 313 -14.79 -12.35 1.04
N VAL A 314 -15.48 -13.28 1.70
CA VAL A 314 -15.12 -13.74 3.05
C VAL A 314 -13.73 -14.36 3.06
N VAL A 315 -13.39 -15.19 2.06
CA VAL A 315 -12.04 -15.75 1.91
C VAL A 315 -11.00 -14.64 1.75
N VAL A 316 -11.25 -13.63 0.91
CA VAL A 316 -10.35 -12.47 0.75
C VAL A 316 -10.12 -11.76 2.08
N VAL A 317 -11.18 -11.44 2.83
CA VAL A 317 -11.06 -10.78 4.14
C VAL A 317 -10.30 -11.67 5.12
N TRP A 318 -10.57 -12.97 5.13
CA TRP A 318 -9.83 -13.92 5.96
C TRP A 318 -8.34 -13.95 5.61
N VAL A 319 -7.98 -13.96 4.32
CA VAL A 319 -6.58 -13.91 3.86
C VAL A 319 -5.88 -12.63 4.35
N VAL A 320 -6.56 -11.49 4.27
CA VAL A 320 -6.04 -10.19 4.72
C VAL A 320 -5.89 -10.14 6.25
N CYS A 321 -6.82 -10.73 6.99
CA CYS A 321 -6.79 -10.79 8.45
C CYS A 321 -5.81 -11.84 9.00
N ARG A 322 -5.57 -12.93 8.25
CA ARG A 322 -4.68 -14.03 8.64
C ARG A 322 -3.26 -13.51 8.89
N ARG A 323 -2.58 -14.12 9.86
CA ARG A 323 -1.25 -13.71 10.34
C ARG A 323 -0.26 -13.66 9.16
N GLY A 324 0.47 -12.55 9.05
CA GLY A 324 1.60 -12.42 8.14
C GLY A 324 2.88 -12.70 8.91
N ARG A 325 3.70 -13.62 8.41
CA ARG A 325 5.03 -14.00 8.93
C ARG A 325 5.03 -14.82 10.23
N SER A 326 5.31 -16.12 10.08
CA SER A 326 6.03 -16.90 11.10
C SER A 326 7.52 -16.74 10.77
N GLU A 327 8.33 -16.35 11.74
CA GLU A 327 9.80 -16.24 11.53
C GLU A 327 10.49 -17.60 11.64
N SER A 328 9.78 -18.62 12.14
CA SER A 328 10.31 -19.95 12.44
C SER A 328 9.84 -21.06 11.49
N VAL A 329 8.68 -20.94 10.82
CA VAL A 329 8.11 -22.04 10.01
C VAL A 329 7.55 -21.56 8.67
N ARG A 330 7.91 -22.24 7.58
CA ARG A 330 7.42 -22.02 6.21
C ARG A 330 6.07 -22.74 6.00
N ASP A 331 4.94 -22.02 5.98
CA ASP A 331 3.65 -22.58 5.51
C ASP A 331 3.61 -22.57 3.97
N ASN A 332 3.89 -23.71 3.33
CA ASN A 332 4.06 -23.81 1.87
C ASN A 332 2.78 -24.09 1.10
N ARG A 333 1.85 -24.87 1.66
CA ARG A 333 0.72 -25.43 0.88
C ARG A 333 -0.45 -24.45 0.76
N VAL A 334 -0.86 -23.84 1.87
CA VAL A 334 -2.05 -22.98 1.86
C VAL A 334 -1.78 -21.66 1.14
N ASP A 335 -0.61 -21.05 1.36
CA ASP A 335 -0.23 -19.82 0.69
C ASP A 335 -0.09 -20.04 -0.83
N GLY A 336 0.48 -21.16 -1.27
CA GLY A 336 0.60 -21.50 -2.70
C GLY A 336 -0.76 -21.63 -3.40
N ALA A 337 -1.71 -22.33 -2.77
CA ALA A 337 -3.06 -22.47 -3.29
C ALA A 337 -3.79 -21.10 -3.37
N LEU A 338 -3.70 -20.29 -2.32
CA LEU A 338 -4.34 -18.97 -2.29
C LEU A 338 -3.77 -18.01 -3.34
N ILE A 339 -2.44 -17.97 -3.49
CA ILE A 339 -1.79 -17.09 -4.48
C ILE A 339 -2.21 -17.47 -5.91
N THR A 340 -2.36 -18.77 -6.17
CA THR A 340 -2.64 -19.29 -7.52
C THR A 340 -4.13 -19.22 -7.86
N TYR A 341 -5.00 -19.72 -6.97
CA TYR A 341 -6.40 -19.93 -7.29
C TYR A 341 -7.30 -18.75 -6.94
N LEU A 342 -6.99 -17.94 -5.92
CA LEU A 342 -7.92 -16.90 -5.45
C LEU A 342 -8.21 -15.82 -6.53
N PRO A 343 -7.21 -15.26 -7.24
CA PRO A 343 -7.49 -14.32 -8.32
C PRO A 343 -8.22 -14.97 -9.50
N GLY A 344 -7.86 -16.22 -9.82
CA GLY A 344 -8.50 -17.01 -10.88
C GLY A 344 -9.98 -17.25 -10.59
N SER A 345 -10.32 -17.68 -9.38
CA SER A 345 -11.70 -17.88 -8.93
C SER A 345 -12.51 -16.58 -8.99
N ALA A 346 -11.95 -15.47 -8.54
CA ALA A 346 -12.61 -14.17 -8.61
C ALA A 346 -12.86 -13.71 -10.06
N LEU A 347 -11.91 -13.96 -10.97
CA LEU A 347 -12.05 -13.69 -12.38
C LEU A 347 -13.10 -14.60 -13.04
N THR A 348 -13.15 -15.89 -12.69
CA THR A 348 -14.19 -16.81 -13.14
C THR A 348 -15.57 -16.36 -12.67
N LEU A 349 -15.71 -15.94 -11.41
CA LEU A 349 -16.97 -15.39 -10.89
C LEU A 349 -17.38 -14.10 -11.61
N LEU A 350 -16.42 -13.24 -11.97
CA LEU A 350 -16.69 -12.08 -12.83
C LEU A 350 -17.18 -12.51 -14.22
N GLY A 351 -16.56 -13.52 -14.84
CA GLY A 351 -17.02 -14.07 -16.12
C GLY A 351 -18.46 -14.61 -16.04
N LEU A 352 -18.79 -15.37 -14.99
CA LEU A 352 -20.14 -15.86 -14.75
C LEU A 352 -21.14 -14.71 -14.52
N ALA A 353 -20.72 -13.67 -13.80
CA ALA A 353 -21.53 -12.46 -13.59
C ALA A 353 -21.83 -11.73 -14.90
N VAL A 354 -20.82 -11.58 -15.76
CA VAL A 354 -20.95 -10.95 -17.09
C VAL A 354 -21.88 -11.77 -17.97
N VAL A 355 -21.74 -13.09 -18.01
CA VAL A 355 -22.62 -13.98 -18.79
C VAL A 355 -24.06 -13.89 -18.28
N HIS A 356 -24.26 -13.91 -16.97
CA HIS A 356 -25.59 -13.79 -16.36
C HIS A 356 -26.25 -12.43 -16.66
N ALA A 357 -25.49 -11.33 -16.58
CA ALA A 357 -25.98 -9.99 -16.90
C ALA A 357 -26.27 -9.84 -18.40
N ALA A 358 -25.45 -10.40 -19.29
CA ALA A 358 -25.64 -10.33 -20.74
C ALA A 358 -26.83 -11.15 -21.27
N TRP A 359 -27.39 -12.04 -20.44
CA TRP A 359 -28.56 -12.84 -20.79
C TRP A 359 -29.74 -11.94 -21.18
N SER A 360 -30.46 -12.34 -22.24
CA SER A 360 -31.48 -11.49 -22.86
C SER A 360 -32.64 -11.20 -21.90
N ARG A 361 -32.92 -9.91 -21.68
CA ARG A 361 -34.06 -9.39 -20.90
C ARG A 361 -34.74 -8.28 -21.71
N PRO A 362 -35.69 -8.63 -22.60
CA PRO A 362 -36.25 -7.68 -23.58
C PRO A 362 -36.93 -6.46 -22.97
N GLU A 363 -37.64 -6.66 -21.86
CA GLU A 363 -38.40 -5.59 -21.17
C GLU A 363 -37.55 -4.78 -20.18
N TRP A 364 -36.24 -5.05 -20.08
CA TRP A 364 -35.38 -4.35 -19.13
C TRP A 364 -34.97 -2.99 -19.67
N VAL A 365 -35.49 -1.95 -19.03
CA VAL A 365 -35.10 -0.55 -19.27
C VAL A 365 -34.24 -0.06 -18.11
N SER A 366 -33.11 0.58 -18.42
CA SER A 366 -32.28 1.29 -17.44
C SER A 366 -32.92 2.64 -17.11
N SER A 367 -33.23 2.88 -15.84
CA SER A 367 -33.71 4.16 -15.34
C SER A 367 -33.01 4.53 -14.04
N GLY A 368 -32.92 5.84 -13.80
CA GLY A 368 -32.20 6.41 -12.66
C GLY A 368 -30.72 6.02 -12.61
N SER A 369 -30.12 6.20 -11.45
CA SER A 369 -28.77 5.73 -11.12
C SER A 369 -28.73 4.25 -10.77
N LEU A 370 -27.66 3.57 -11.15
CA LEU A 370 -27.31 2.26 -10.67
C LEU A 370 -27.03 2.37 -9.17
N SER A 371 -27.59 1.47 -8.35
CA SER A 371 -27.53 1.54 -6.88
C SER A 371 -26.11 1.33 -6.32
N GLY A 372 -25.24 2.34 -6.44
CA GLY A 372 -23.90 2.40 -5.86
C GLY A 372 -23.85 3.15 -4.53
N GLU A 373 -24.86 3.97 -4.24
CA GLU A 373 -24.85 4.88 -3.09
C GLU A 373 -24.70 4.17 -1.74
N THR A 374 -25.47 3.10 -1.51
CA THR A 374 -25.34 2.31 -0.27
C THR A 374 -23.94 1.71 -0.13
N ALA A 375 -23.32 1.27 -1.23
CA ALA A 375 -21.99 0.69 -1.20
C ALA A 375 -20.93 1.72 -0.80
N PHE A 376 -20.95 2.92 -1.40
CA PHE A 376 -20.01 3.99 -1.04
C PHE A 376 -20.22 4.49 0.40
N ARG A 377 -21.47 4.59 0.87
CA ARG A 377 -21.77 4.96 2.27
C ARG A 377 -21.24 3.92 3.26
N LEU A 378 -21.51 2.64 3.03
CA LEU A 378 -21.01 1.55 3.88
C LEU A 378 -19.48 1.48 3.88
N LEU A 379 -18.86 1.72 2.71
CA LEU A 379 -17.41 1.75 2.59
C LEU A 379 -16.79 2.90 3.39
N ALA A 380 -17.35 4.11 3.29
CA ALA A 380 -16.91 5.27 4.06
C ALA A 380 -17.09 5.07 5.58
N LEU A 381 -18.23 4.51 6.01
CA LEU A 381 -18.47 4.16 7.42
C LEU A 381 -17.48 3.10 7.91
N GLY A 382 -17.23 2.06 7.12
CA GLY A 382 -16.24 1.03 7.42
C GLY A 382 -14.82 1.60 7.56
N GLN A 383 -14.42 2.50 6.65
CA GLN A 383 -13.15 3.21 6.74
C GLN A 383 -13.05 4.05 8.02
N GLY A 384 -14.10 4.81 8.37
CA GLY A 384 -14.17 5.58 9.60
C GLY A 384 -14.03 4.70 10.85
N LEU A 385 -14.75 3.58 10.89
CA LEU A 385 -14.67 2.61 12.01
C LEU A 385 -13.26 2.01 12.13
N LEU A 386 -12.61 1.68 11.01
CA LEU A 386 -11.24 1.16 11.00
C LEU A 386 -10.25 2.21 11.53
N VAL A 387 -10.37 3.47 11.11
CA VAL A 387 -9.54 4.59 11.60
C VAL A 387 -9.74 4.82 13.09
N VAL A 388 -10.98 4.81 13.58
CA VAL A 388 -11.29 4.92 15.02
C VAL A 388 -10.69 3.76 15.79
N THR A 389 -10.83 2.53 15.28
CA THR A 389 -10.23 1.33 15.88
C THR A 389 -8.71 1.47 15.97
N MET A 390 -8.06 1.92 14.89
CA MET A 390 -6.62 2.20 14.89
C MET A 390 -6.25 3.26 15.93
N ALA A 391 -7.02 4.35 16.04
CA ALA A 391 -6.77 5.41 17.01
C ALA A 391 -6.89 4.92 18.47
N LEU A 392 -7.91 4.13 18.79
CA LEU A 392 -8.09 3.54 20.11
C LEU A 392 -6.94 2.59 20.47
N VAL A 393 -6.56 1.72 19.55
CA VAL A 393 -5.44 0.78 19.75
C VAL A 393 -4.13 1.54 19.90
N ALA A 394 -3.83 2.50 19.02
CA ALA A 394 -2.61 3.28 19.07
C ALA A 394 -2.52 4.11 20.36
N ARG A 395 -3.62 4.75 20.77
CA ARG A 395 -3.68 5.48 22.05
C ARG A 395 -3.46 4.55 23.24
N SER A 396 -4.00 3.33 23.21
CA SER A 396 -3.79 2.32 24.24
C SER A 396 -2.32 1.89 24.33
N LEU A 397 -1.68 1.67 23.18
CA LEU A 397 -0.24 1.35 23.11
C LEU A 397 0.61 2.50 23.66
N TYR A 398 0.38 3.72 23.17
CA TYR A 398 1.14 4.90 23.59
C TYR A 398 0.98 5.23 25.08
N ARG A 399 -0.22 5.08 25.66
CA ARG A 399 -0.42 5.32 27.11
C ARG A 399 0.40 4.38 28.00
N ARG A 400 0.73 3.19 27.51
CA ARG A 400 1.42 2.16 28.28
C ARG A 400 2.92 2.17 28.09
N THR A 401 3.39 2.57 26.91
CA THR A 401 4.81 2.72 26.63
C THR A 401 5.02 4.08 25.96
N PRO A 402 4.93 5.19 26.72
CA PRO A 402 5.13 6.52 26.16
C PRO A 402 6.60 6.67 25.75
N GLU A 403 6.83 6.87 24.47
CA GLU A 403 8.16 7.16 23.93
C GLU A 403 8.16 8.59 23.39
N PRO A 404 9.10 9.47 23.82
CA PRO A 404 9.12 10.89 23.45
C PRO A 404 9.08 11.16 21.94
N ARG A 405 9.63 10.22 21.15
CA ARG A 405 9.70 10.30 19.68
C ARG A 405 8.41 9.87 18.97
N THR A 406 7.40 9.41 19.70
CA THR A 406 6.15 8.95 19.08
C THR A 406 5.37 10.11 18.49
N THR A 407 5.16 10.09 17.17
CA THR A 407 4.43 11.12 16.44
C THR A 407 2.99 11.29 16.94
N LEU A 408 2.57 12.53 17.18
CA LEU A 408 1.21 12.91 17.62
C LEU A 408 0.70 12.11 18.82
N TYR A 409 1.56 11.83 19.81
CA TYR A 409 1.19 11.08 21.01
C TYR A 409 0.55 9.71 20.68
N GLY A 410 1.05 9.08 19.62
CA GLY A 410 0.61 7.79 19.10
C GLY A 410 -0.44 7.84 18.00
N LEU A 411 -0.96 9.01 17.65
CA LEU A 411 -2.00 9.16 16.61
C LEU A 411 -1.45 9.32 15.19
N GLY A 412 -0.13 9.31 15.01
CA GLY A 412 0.51 9.44 13.69
C GLY A 412 -0.05 8.49 12.63
N GLY A 413 -0.06 7.18 12.91
CA GLY A 413 -0.57 6.21 11.94
C GLY A 413 -2.09 6.30 11.67
N PRO A 414 -2.98 6.43 12.67
CA PRO A 414 -4.40 6.74 12.45
C PRO A 414 -4.66 8.00 11.61
N SER A 415 -3.92 9.09 11.86
CA SER A 415 -4.05 10.33 11.08
C SER A 415 -3.66 10.12 9.61
N VAL A 416 -2.59 9.37 9.37
CA VAL A 416 -2.15 9.04 8.00
C VAL A 416 -3.11 8.07 7.30
N ALA A 417 -3.70 7.11 8.01
CA ALA A 417 -4.76 6.27 7.46
C ALA A 417 -6.00 7.08 7.10
N MET A 418 -6.40 8.04 7.94
CA MET A 418 -7.49 8.98 7.65
C MET A 418 -7.19 9.82 6.40
N LEU A 419 -5.96 10.34 6.29
CA LEU A 419 -5.52 11.08 5.10
C LEU A 419 -5.59 10.22 3.83
N ALA A 420 -5.17 8.96 3.90
CA ALA A 420 -5.28 8.03 2.78
C ALA A 420 -6.74 7.80 2.34
N CYS A 421 -7.66 7.59 3.30
CA CYS A 421 -9.09 7.46 3.01
C CYS A 421 -9.67 8.74 2.41
N ALA A 422 -9.31 9.91 2.94
CA ALA A 422 -9.76 11.21 2.43
C ALA A 422 -9.25 11.46 1.00
N LEU A 423 -7.98 11.20 0.72
CA LEU A 423 -7.41 11.30 -0.62
C LEU A 423 -8.12 10.35 -1.59
N GLY A 424 -8.35 9.09 -1.19
CA GLY A 424 -9.09 8.12 -2.00
C GLY A 424 -10.53 8.57 -2.30
N GLY A 425 -11.23 9.09 -1.29
CA GLY A 425 -12.60 9.60 -1.42
C GLY A 425 -12.69 10.81 -2.33
N VAL A 426 -11.81 11.79 -2.13
CA VAL A 426 -11.69 12.99 -2.96
C VAL A 426 -11.36 12.66 -4.42
N MET A 427 -10.38 11.78 -4.66
CA MET A 427 -10.02 11.39 -6.02
C MET A 427 -11.16 10.66 -6.72
N THR A 428 -11.83 9.76 -6.01
CA THR A 428 -13.00 9.02 -6.52
C THR A 428 -14.15 9.97 -6.85
N GLY A 429 -14.51 10.84 -5.91
CA GLY A 429 -15.58 11.81 -6.08
C GLY A 429 -15.29 12.82 -7.18
N GLY A 430 -14.06 13.34 -7.23
CA GLY A 430 -13.63 14.28 -8.26
C GLY A 430 -13.67 13.69 -9.66
N VAL A 431 -13.21 12.44 -9.84
CA VAL A 431 -13.28 11.76 -11.15
C VAL A 431 -14.72 11.47 -11.56
N ALA A 432 -15.53 10.92 -10.66
CA ALA A 432 -16.94 10.62 -10.95
C ALA A 432 -17.72 11.89 -11.32
N GLN A 433 -17.56 12.97 -10.54
CA GLN A 433 -18.19 14.26 -10.82
C GLN A 433 -17.70 14.84 -12.15
N ARG A 434 -16.39 14.83 -12.40
CA ARG A 434 -15.81 15.40 -13.62
C ARG A 434 -16.29 14.69 -14.89
N VAL A 435 -16.48 13.37 -14.83
CA VAL A 435 -17.05 12.59 -15.93
C VAL A 435 -18.54 12.87 -16.07
N ALA A 436 -19.29 12.93 -14.97
CA ALA A 436 -20.71 13.26 -15.01
C ALA A 436 -20.95 14.64 -15.64
N ASP A 437 -20.21 15.68 -15.23
CA ASP A 437 -20.29 17.02 -15.82
C ASP A 437 -19.97 17.00 -17.33
N TRP A 438 -18.99 16.18 -17.73
CA TRP A 438 -18.65 16.01 -19.15
C TRP A 438 -19.77 15.33 -19.95
N LEU A 439 -20.45 14.34 -19.37
CA LEU A 439 -21.56 13.64 -20.01
C LEU A 439 -22.82 14.53 -20.09
N ASP A 440 -23.11 15.28 -19.01
CA ASP A 440 -24.31 16.12 -18.88
C ASP A 440 -24.21 17.43 -19.70
N GLY A 441 -22.99 17.87 -20.01
CA GLY A 441 -22.74 19.01 -20.89
C GLY A 441 -22.98 20.35 -20.19
N PRO A 442 -23.91 21.20 -20.67
CA PRO A 442 -24.22 22.49 -20.03
C PRO A 442 -25.11 22.34 -18.77
N GLY A 443 -25.60 21.13 -18.48
CA GLY A 443 -26.37 20.83 -17.27
C GLY A 443 -25.49 20.66 -16.04
N THR A 444 -26.12 20.61 -14.87
CA THR A 444 -25.50 20.17 -13.62
C THR A 444 -26.07 18.78 -13.30
N PRO A 445 -25.24 17.71 -13.29
CA PRO A 445 -25.75 16.35 -13.10
C PRO A 445 -26.62 16.23 -11.84
N GLY A 446 -27.82 15.67 -11.99
CA GLY A 446 -28.78 15.47 -10.89
C GLY A 446 -29.49 16.74 -10.40
N MET A 447 -29.26 17.91 -11.00
CA MET A 447 -29.86 19.18 -10.56
C MET A 447 -30.40 20.04 -11.71
N GLY A 448 -31.66 20.45 -11.55
CA GLY A 448 -32.32 21.43 -12.42
C GLY A 448 -32.88 20.84 -13.72
N ARG A 449 -33.65 21.66 -14.45
CA ARG A 449 -34.38 21.25 -15.67
C ARG A 449 -33.46 20.95 -16.87
N GLY A 450 -32.18 21.30 -16.79
CA GLY A 450 -31.20 21.07 -17.85
C GLY A 450 -30.39 19.77 -17.72
N SER A 451 -30.56 19.04 -16.61
CA SER A 451 -29.84 17.78 -16.35
C SER A 451 -30.39 16.66 -17.23
N ILE A 452 -29.49 15.92 -17.86
CA ILE A 452 -29.77 14.80 -18.77
C ILE A 452 -29.54 13.46 -18.07
N ILE A 453 -28.62 13.41 -17.11
CA ILE A 453 -28.34 12.25 -16.25
C ILE A 453 -28.55 12.59 -14.77
N GLU A 454 -28.75 11.58 -13.91
CA GLU A 454 -28.84 11.79 -12.45
C GLU A 454 -27.48 12.14 -11.84
N GLY A 455 -26.39 11.72 -12.48
CA GLY A 455 -25.04 11.94 -11.97
C GLY A 455 -24.63 10.91 -10.92
N PRO A 456 -23.47 11.13 -10.26
CA PRO A 456 -22.91 10.18 -9.32
C PRO A 456 -23.64 10.23 -7.96
N PRO A 457 -23.48 9.21 -7.09
CA PRO A 457 -23.99 9.21 -5.73
C PRO A 457 -23.66 10.50 -4.98
N VAL A 458 -24.63 11.00 -4.20
CA VAL A 458 -24.53 12.27 -3.46
C VAL A 458 -23.28 12.35 -2.59
N LEU A 459 -22.88 11.22 -1.98
CA LEU A 459 -21.66 11.13 -1.18
C LEU A 459 -20.40 11.48 -2.00
N LEU A 460 -20.32 11.07 -3.26
CA LEU A 460 -19.19 11.35 -4.14
C LEU A 460 -19.13 12.84 -4.54
N SER A 461 -20.29 13.44 -4.81
CA SER A 461 -20.37 14.89 -5.06
C SER A 461 -19.97 15.71 -3.83
N TRP A 462 -20.36 15.27 -2.62
CA TRP A 462 -19.87 15.86 -1.36
C TRP A 462 -18.36 15.69 -1.17
N GLN A 463 -17.80 14.52 -1.50
CA GLN A 463 -16.34 14.32 -1.44
C GLN A 463 -15.60 15.27 -2.39
N ALA A 464 -16.13 15.49 -3.59
CA ALA A 464 -15.55 16.43 -4.54
C ALA A 464 -15.57 17.89 -4.02
N SER A 465 -16.64 18.31 -3.33
CA SER A 465 -16.74 19.68 -2.80
C SER A 465 -15.76 19.97 -1.66
N VAL A 466 -15.22 18.94 -1.00
CA VAL A 466 -14.22 19.06 0.08
C VAL A 466 -12.80 19.32 -0.44
N ILE A 467 -12.55 19.15 -1.75
CA ILE A 467 -11.22 19.36 -2.38
C ILE A 467 -10.56 20.68 -1.96
N PRO A 468 -11.21 21.86 -2.08
CA PRO A 468 -10.56 23.13 -1.74
C PRO A 468 -10.21 23.22 -0.25
N VAL A 469 -11.07 22.70 0.62
CA VAL A 469 -10.85 22.66 2.08
C VAL A 469 -9.66 21.76 2.41
N LEU A 470 -9.57 20.57 1.82
CA LEU A 470 -8.44 19.66 2.01
C LEU A 470 -7.13 20.32 1.53
N LEU A 471 -7.13 20.97 0.37
CA LEU A 471 -5.95 21.69 -0.14
C LEU A 471 -5.51 22.79 0.81
N LEU A 472 -6.44 23.57 1.37
CA LEU A 472 -6.13 24.59 2.38
C LEU A 472 -5.55 23.96 3.67
N LEU A 473 -6.16 22.87 4.17
CA LEU A 473 -5.67 22.16 5.35
C LEU A 473 -4.28 21.54 5.16
N LEU A 474 -3.93 21.13 3.94
CA LEU A 474 -2.58 20.65 3.60
C LEU A 474 -1.59 21.80 3.37
N LEU A 475 -2.04 22.93 2.84
CA LEU A 475 -1.21 24.10 2.59
C LEU A 475 -0.66 24.71 3.89
N VAL A 476 -1.47 24.78 4.95
CA VAL A 476 -1.09 25.34 6.25
C VAL A 476 0.15 24.64 6.87
N PRO A 477 0.19 23.31 7.08
CA PRO A 477 1.37 22.64 7.62
C PRO A 477 2.56 22.71 6.68
N VAL A 478 2.35 22.64 5.35
CA VAL A 478 3.43 22.79 4.37
C VAL A 478 4.07 24.17 4.49
N LEU A 479 3.26 25.23 4.56
CA LEU A 479 3.75 26.60 4.72
C LEU A 479 4.44 26.78 6.08
N PHE A 480 3.85 26.26 7.15
CA PHE A 480 4.44 26.29 8.49
C PHE A 480 5.82 25.63 8.51
N LEU A 481 5.95 24.41 7.99
CA LEU A 481 7.21 23.68 7.93
C LEU A 481 8.23 24.40 7.04
N THR A 482 7.80 24.91 5.89
CA THR A 482 8.67 25.67 4.97
C THR A 482 9.22 26.93 5.64
N VAL A 483 8.35 27.72 6.29
CA VAL A 483 8.73 28.93 7.01
C VAL A 483 9.62 28.60 8.20
N ARG A 484 9.29 27.57 8.99
CA ARG A 484 10.10 27.11 10.12
C ARG A 484 11.49 26.69 9.68
N THR A 485 11.61 25.88 8.64
CA THR A 485 12.89 25.42 8.09
C THR A 485 13.70 26.57 7.52
N ALA A 486 13.07 27.51 6.80
CA ALA A 486 13.75 28.70 6.30
C ALA A 486 14.25 29.60 7.45
N ARG A 487 13.46 29.79 8.51
CA ARG A 487 13.88 30.55 9.70
C ARG A 487 15.02 29.85 10.44
N ARG A 488 14.97 28.52 10.58
CA ARG A 488 16.05 27.74 11.21
C ARG A 488 17.35 27.83 10.41
N ALA A 489 17.28 27.67 9.08
CA ALA A 489 18.43 27.84 8.20
C ALA A 489 19.06 29.24 8.34
N ARG A 490 18.25 30.30 8.42
CA ARG A 490 18.77 31.66 8.64
C ARG A 490 19.47 31.84 9.99
N ARG A 491 18.96 31.20 11.05
CA ARG A 491 19.54 31.28 12.40
C ARG A 491 20.89 30.56 12.53
N MET A 492 21.11 29.49 11.79
CA MET A 492 22.36 28.70 11.85
C MET A 492 23.53 29.31 11.05
N GLY A 493 23.29 30.37 10.27
CA GLY A 493 24.32 30.98 9.42
C GLY A 493 25.58 31.41 10.18
N PRO A 494 25.46 32.20 11.27
CA PRO A 494 26.62 32.63 12.06
C PRO A 494 27.40 31.47 12.69
N ASP A 495 26.70 30.48 13.25
CA ASP A 495 27.33 29.32 13.89
C ASP A 495 28.13 28.48 12.87
N ILE A 496 27.59 28.32 11.65
CA ILE A 496 28.27 27.61 10.56
C ILE A 496 29.48 28.40 10.05
N GLU A 497 29.39 29.73 9.95
CA GLU A 497 30.56 30.54 9.57
C GLU A 497 31.67 30.44 10.61
N ALA A 498 31.33 30.42 11.90
CA ALA A 498 32.28 30.22 12.98
C ALA A 498 32.90 28.81 12.99
N GLU A 499 32.11 27.76 12.72
CA GLU A 499 32.55 26.36 12.74
C GLU A 499 33.56 26.05 11.63
N TYR A 500 33.34 26.56 10.41
CA TYR A 500 34.19 26.24 9.26
C TYR A 500 35.28 27.27 8.98
N ALA A 501 35.21 28.46 9.61
CA ALA A 501 36.17 29.56 9.53
C ALA A 501 36.92 29.74 8.18
N PRO A 502 36.22 29.78 7.02
CA PRO A 502 36.91 29.97 5.74
C PRO A 502 37.37 31.43 5.55
N GLU A 503 38.62 31.63 5.15
CA GLU A 503 39.08 32.91 4.60
C GLU A 503 39.28 32.79 3.08
N PRO A 504 38.54 33.56 2.25
CA PRO A 504 37.47 34.49 2.59
C PRO A 504 36.10 33.82 2.87
N PRO A 505 35.17 34.49 3.58
CA PRO A 505 33.86 33.94 3.92
C PRO A 505 32.97 33.71 2.70
N ASP A 506 32.61 32.44 2.45
CA ASP A 506 31.70 32.04 1.37
C ASP A 506 30.24 31.94 1.87
N ARG A 507 29.49 33.02 1.68
CA ARG A 507 28.06 33.10 2.03
C ARG A 507 27.19 32.08 1.28
N ALA A 508 27.57 31.69 0.06
CA ALA A 508 26.81 30.72 -0.71
C ALA A 508 26.95 29.32 -0.09
N ARG A 509 28.19 28.94 0.29
CA ARG A 509 28.47 27.71 1.02
C ARG A 509 27.76 27.67 2.37
N THR A 510 27.84 28.74 3.17
CA THR A 510 27.15 28.83 4.47
C THR A 510 25.64 28.62 4.31
N ARG A 511 25.00 29.32 3.36
CA ARG A 511 23.55 29.16 3.09
C ARG A 511 23.20 27.75 2.65
N ARG A 512 24.06 27.10 1.85
CA ARG A 512 23.86 25.72 1.40
C ARG A 512 23.93 24.74 2.58
N ILE A 513 24.96 24.84 3.43
CA ILE A 513 25.10 24.00 4.63
C ILE A 513 23.92 24.24 5.58
N ALA A 514 23.56 25.50 5.85
CA ALA A 514 22.45 25.84 6.75
C ALA A 514 21.10 25.32 6.25
N ARG A 515 20.86 25.40 4.93
CA ARG A 515 19.67 24.83 4.30
C ARG A 515 19.66 23.31 4.43
N ILE A 516 20.77 22.63 4.13
CA ILE A 516 20.86 21.17 4.23
C ILE A 516 20.64 20.71 5.67
N ARG A 517 21.34 21.29 6.66
CA ARG A 517 21.16 20.98 8.09
C ARG A 517 19.72 21.26 8.56
N ALA A 518 19.11 22.37 8.12
CA ALA A 518 17.73 22.69 8.49
C ALA A 518 16.73 21.70 7.89
N THR A 519 16.93 21.32 6.63
CA THR A 519 16.08 20.33 5.94
C THR A 519 16.26 18.93 6.54
N ALA A 520 17.49 18.53 6.90
CA ALA A 520 17.73 17.27 7.61
C ALA A 520 16.97 17.23 8.96
N SER A 521 16.90 18.36 9.67
CA SER A 521 16.13 18.45 10.93
C SER A 521 14.61 18.27 10.79
N LEU A 522 14.06 18.21 9.57
CA LEU A 522 12.66 17.82 9.34
C LEU A 522 12.46 16.30 9.50
N THR A 523 13.52 15.52 9.30
CA THR A 523 13.51 14.06 9.37
C THR A 523 14.31 13.51 10.55
N ASP A 524 15.21 14.30 11.15
CA ASP A 524 15.96 13.92 12.34
C ASP A 524 15.04 13.90 13.58
N SER A 525 14.98 12.75 14.25
CA SER A 525 14.16 12.49 15.45
C SER A 525 14.98 12.30 16.72
#